data_AF-A0A6A1QFY6-F1
#
_entry.id   AF-A0A6A1QFY6-F1
#
_cell.length_a   1.000
_cell.length_b   1.000
_cell.length_c   1.000
_cell.angle_alpha   90.00
_cell.angle_beta   90.00
_cell.angle_gamma   90.00
#
_symmetry.space_group_name_H-M   'P 1'
#
loop_
_entity.id
_entity.type
_entity.pdbx_description
1 polymer ?
#
loop_
_entity_poly.entity_id
_entity_poly.type
_entity_poly.pdbx_seq_one_letter_code
_entity_poly.pdbx_strand_id
1 'polypeptide(L)' 'LVYEFFLRFLESPDFQPNIAKKYIDQKFVLQLLELFDSEDPRERDFLKTTLHRIYGKFLGLRAYIRKQINNIFY' A
#
# COMPACT_ATOMS: atom_id res chain seq x y z
N LEU A 1 -11.26 -4.71 10.57
CA LEU A 1 -12.08 -5.38 9.54
C LEU A 1 -11.72 -4.96 8.12
N VAL A 2 -11.82 -3.68 7.74
CA VAL A 2 -11.52 -3.23 6.35
C VAL A 2 -10.06 -3.48 5.95
N TYR A 3 -9.09 -3.09 6.80
CA TYR A 3 -7.66 -3.33 6.54
C TYR A 3 -7.32 -4.81 6.38
N GLU A 4 -7.87 -5.65 7.25
CA GLU A 4 -7.67 -7.08 7.20
C GLU A 4 -8.26 -7.70 5.93
N PHE A 5 -9.46 -7.28 5.53
CA PHE A 5 -10.08 -7.72 4.29
C PHE A 5 -9.23 -7.33 3.07
N PHE A 6 -8.79 -6.08 3.00
CA PHE A 6 -7.96 -5.62 1.89
C PHE A 6 -6.62 -6.36 1.83
N LEU A 7 -5.99 -6.60 2.98
CA LEU A 7 -4.75 -7.38 3.05
C LEU A 7 -4.96 -8.81 2.56
N ARG A 8 -6.02 -9.49 3.03
CA ARG A 8 -6.38 -10.85 2.55
C ARG A 8 -6.67 -10.86 1.04
N PHE A 9 -7.35 -9.83 0.53
CA PHE A 9 -7.60 -9.68 -0.90
C PHE A 9 -6.29 -9.55 -1.71
N LEU A 10 -5.34 -8.73 -1.23
CA LEU A 10 -4.02 -8.60 -1.86
C LEU A 10 -3.22 -9.90 -1.79
N GLU A 11 -3.32 -10.66 -0.70
CA GLU A 11 -2.60 -11.91 -0.48
C GLU A 11 -3.23 -13.12 -1.17
N SER A 12 -4.47 -13.00 -1.65
CA SER A 12 -5.17 -14.07 -2.36
C SER A 12 -4.32 -14.62 -3.53
N PRO A 13 -4.25 -15.96 -3.70
CA PRO A 13 -3.55 -16.56 -4.85
C PRO A 13 -4.20 -16.17 -6.18
N ASP A 14 -5.51 -15.88 -6.18
CA ASP A 14 -6.27 -15.47 -7.36
C ASP A 14 -6.17 -13.95 -7.63
N PHE A 15 -5.41 -13.21 -6.83
CA PHE A 15 -5.22 -11.78 -7.04
C PHE A 15 -4.48 -11.54 -8.37
N GLN A 16 -5.05 -10.68 -9.22
CA GLN A 16 -4.50 -10.36 -10.54
C GLN A 16 -3.93 -8.93 -10.59
N PRO A 17 -2.60 -8.73 -10.41
CA PRO A 17 -1.99 -7.40 -10.40
C PRO A 17 -2.21 -6.62 -11.70
N ASN A 18 -2.33 -7.33 -12.83
CA ASN A 18 -2.53 -6.70 -14.15
C ASN A 18 -3.87 -5.99 -14.31
N ILE A 19 -4.91 -6.44 -13.59
CA ILE A 19 -6.20 -5.74 -13.54
C ILE A 19 -6.13 -4.65 -12.47
N ALA A 20 -5.62 -5.00 -11.29
CA ALA A 20 -5.55 -4.10 -10.15
C ALA A 20 -4.68 -2.86 -10.38
N LYS A 21 -3.67 -2.91 -11.26
CA LYS A 21 -2.79 -1.76 -11.58
C LYS A 21 -3.54 -0.55 -12.14
N LYS A 22 -4.77 -0.72 -12.63
CA LYS A 22 -5.64 0.38 -13.08
C LYS A 22 -6.21 1.20 -11.91
N TYR A 23 -6.20 0.63 -10.70
CA TYR A 23 -6.78 1.20 -9.49
C TYR A 23 -5.73 1.46 -8.41
N ILE A 24 -4.70 0.61 -8.33
CA ILE A 24 -3.53 0.80 -7.46
C ILE A 24 -2.48 1.56 -8.29
N ASP A 25 -2.62 2.87 -8.33
CA ASP A 25 -1.75 3.80 -9.04
C ASP A 25 -0.97 4.72 -8.07
N GLN A 26 -0.28 5.73 -8.60
CA GLN A 26 0.46 6.68 -7.78
C GLN A 26 -0.44 7.45 -6.81
N LYS A 27 -1.66 7.81 -7.23
CA LYS A 27 -2.61 8.53 -6.39
C LYS A 27 -3.07 7.66 -5.22
N PHE A 28 -3.40 6.40 -5.49
CA PHE A 28 -3.73 5.44 -4.44
C PHE A 28 -2.59 5.29 -3.42
N VAL A 29 -1.35 5.16 -3.89
CA VAL A 29 -0.18 5.06 -3.00
C VAL A 29 -0.02 6.31 -2.13
N LEU A 30 -0.21 7.51 -2.69
CA LEU A 30 -0.11 8.75 -1.93
C LEU A 30 -1.16 8.79 -0.81
N GLN A 31 -2.41 8.51 -1.13
CA GLN A 31 -3.50 8.46 -0.14
C GLN A 31 -3.26 7.39 0.93
N LEU A 32 -2.69 6.24 0.55
CA LEU A 32 -2.31 5.20 1.52
C LEU A 32 -1.20 5.68 2.47
N LEU A 33 -0.24 6.46 1.97
CA LEU A 33 0.86 6.99 2.78
C LEU A 33 0.39 8.08 3.76
N GLU A 34 -0.58 8.91 3.37
CA GLU A 34 -1.18 9.92 4.25
C GLU A 34 -1.82 9.30 5.51
N LEU A 35 -2.33 8.07 5.42
CA LEU A 35 -2.91 7.36 6.57
C LEU A 35 -1.88 6.93 7.63
N PHE A 36 -0.57 6.99 7.33
CA PHE A 36 0.46 6.63 8.31
C PHE A 36 0.56 7.62 9.48
N ASP A 37 -0.07 8.78 9.38
CA ASP A 37 -0.22 9.75 10.48
C ASP A 37 -1.28 9.32 11.52
N SER A 38 -1.87 8.12 11.39
CA SER A 38 -2.77 7.58 12.41
C SER A 38 -2.07 7.40 13.75
N GLU A 39 -2.69 7.90 14.82
CA GLU A 39 -2.26 7.74 16.21
C GLU A 39 -2.33 6.27 16.67
N ASP A 40 -3.20 5.44 16.08
CA ASP A 40 -3.35 4.03 16.46
C ASP A 40 -2.18 3.18 15.91
N PRO A 41 -1.30 2.62 16.76
CA PRO A 41 -0.18 1.79 16.31
C PRO A 41 -0.63 0.56 15.51
N ARG A 42 -1.82 0.02 15.80
CA ARG A 42 -2.35 -1.17 15.10
C ARG A 42 -2.67 -0.84 13.65
N GLU A 43 -3.22 0.34 13.41
CA GLU A 43 -3.51 0.82 12.06
C GLU A 43 -2.21 1.00 11.27
N ARG A 44 -1.20 1.64 11.87
CA ARG A 44 0.13 1.79 11.25
C ARG A 44 0.77 0.45 10.87
N ASP A 45 0.61 -0.59 11.69
CA ASP A 45 1.11 -1.94 11.37
C ASP A 45 0.38 -2.57 10.17
N PHE A 46 -0.94 -2.39 10.06
CA PHE A 46 -1.69 -2.82 8.88
C PHE A 46 -1.29 -2.06 7.62
N LEU A 47 -1.11 -0.75 7.72
CA LEU A 47 -0.69 0.11 6.60
C LEU A 47 0.71 -0.26 6.13
N LYS A 48 1.65 -0.48 7.06
CA LYS A 48 3.01 -0.96 6.77
C LYS A 48 3.00 -2.28 6.01
N THR A 49 2.22 -3.25 6.47
CA THR A 49 2.10 -4.56 5.83
C THR A 49 1.47 -4.44 4.44
N THR A 50 0.41 -3.65 4.32
CA THR A 50 -0.29 -3.39 3.05
C THR A 50 0.65 -2.74 2.02
N LEU A 51 1.38 -1.69 2.42
CA LEU A 51 2.34 -1.01 1.57
C LEU A 51 3.45 -1.96 1.10
N HIS A 52 3.93 -2.84 1.99
CA HIS A 52 4.92 -3.86 1.64
C HIS A 52 4.39 -4.84 0.59
N ARG A 53 3.14 -5.31 0.72
CA ARG A 53 2.51 -6.17 -0.30
C ARG A 53 2.38 -5.47 -1.65
N ILE A 54 1.96 -4.20 -1.66
CA ILE A 54 1.88 -3.38 -2.88
C ILE A 54 3.26 -3.21 -3.52
N TYR A 55 4.28 -2.87 -2.72
CA TYR A 55 5.67 -2.74 -3.19
C TYR A 55 6.20 -4.05 -3.82
N GLY A 56 5.84 -5.20 -3.25
CA GLY A 56 6.18 -6.51 -3.77
C GLY A 56 5.52 -6.81 -5.12
N LYS A 57 4.20 -6.59 -5.22
CA LYS A 57 3.38 -6.95 -6.40
C LYS A 57 3.45 -5.95 -7.55
N PHE A 58 3.67 -4.66 -7.28
CA PHE A 58 3.65 -3.60 -8.29
C PHE A 58 5.04 -2.99 -8.51
N LEU A 59 5.84 -3.66 -9.35
CA LEU A 59 7.22 -3.25 -9.65
C LEU A 59 7.32 -1.80 -10.17
N GLY A 60 6.37 -1.37 -10.99
CA GLY A 60 6.34 -0.01 -11.57
C GLY A 60 6.12 1.11 -10.55
N LEU A 61 5.60 0.81 -9.36
CA LEU A 61 5.36 1.80 -8.31
C LEU A 61 6.55 1.94 -7.34
N ARG A 62 7.54 1.05 -7.38
CA ARG A 62 8.64 1.02 -6.40
C ARG A 62 9.45 2.31 -6.34
N ALA A 63 9.75 2.92 -7.50
CA ALA A 63 10.48 4.18 -7.55
C ALA A 63 9.66 5.32 -6.92
N TYR A 64 8.36 5.37 -7.20
CA TYR A 64 7.44 6.36 -6.65
C TYR A 64 7.28 6.18 -5.13
N ILE A 65 7.02 4.96 -4.64
CA ILE A 65 6.88 4.65 -3.21
C ILE A 65 8.12 5.10 -2.44
N ARG A 66 9.34 4.73 -2.90
CA ARG A 66 10.58 5.12 -2.23
C ARG A 66 10.75 6.64 -2.15
N LYS A 67 10.43 7.34 -3.25
CA LYS A 67 10.49 8.81 -3.28
C LYS A 67 9.52 9.44 -2.28
N GLN A 68 8.28 8.96 -2.22
CA GLN A 68 7.27 9.53 -1.31
C GLN A 68 7.56 9.24 0.15
N ILE A 69 8.06 8.04 0.48
CA ILE A 69 8.53 7.73 1.85
C ILE A 69 9.61 8.74 2.28
N ASN A 70 10.60 8.99 1.42
CA ASN A 70 11.64 9.98 1.74
C ASN A 70 11.12 11.42 1.82
N ASN A 71 9.99 11.75 1.20
CA ASN A 71 9.43 13.10 1.30
C ASN A 71 8.55 13.30 2.53
N ILE A 72 7.95 12.23 3.04
CA ILE A 72 6.98 12.29 4.15
C ILE A 72 7.67 12.04 5.50
N PHE A 73 8.66 11.14 5.53
CA PHE A 73 9.30 10.69 6.78
C PHE A 73 10.70 11.30 7.03
N TYR A 74 11.16 12.20 6.16
CA TYR A 74 12.41 12.96 6.27
C TYR A 74 12.14 14.44 6.01
#